data_AF-A0A957R2G3-F1
#
_entry.id   AF-A0A957R2G3-F1
#
_cell.length_a   1.000
_cell.length_b   1.000
_cell.length_c   1.000
_cell.angle_alpha   90.00
_cell.angle_beta   90.00
_cell.angle_gamma   90.00
#
_symmetry.space_group_name_H-M   'P 1'
#
loop_
_entity.id
_entity.type
_entity.pdbx_description
1 polymer ?
#
loop_
_entity_poly.entity_id
_entity_poly.type
_entity_poly.pdbx_seq_one_letter_code
_entity_poly.pdbx_strand_id
1 'polypeptide(L)'
;VDSQLQQAAGITDHEERVALYRQLERDLFADGGLMPIVPLFSRADYLARQSWLQYPPAYFGGEHYDFYVIDQTVKDISRSR
;
A
#
# COMPACT_ATOMS: atom_id res chain seq x y z
N VAL A 1 9.06 21.71 7.78
CA VAL A 1 8.16 20.54 7.69
C VAL A 1 6.75 20.96 7.29
N ASP A 2 5.99 21.68 8.12
CA ASP A 2 4.58 22.01 7.82
C ASP A 2 4.37 22.80 6.52
N SER A 3 5.18 23.84 6.29
CA SER A 3 5.15 24.61 5.03
C SER A 3 5.50 23.76 3.80
N GLN A 4 6.44 22.82 3.95
CA GLN A 4 6.83 21.88 2.89
C GLN A 4 5.73 20.84 2.62
N LEU A 5 5.01 20.39 3.65
CA LEU A 5 3.83 19.52 3.50
C LEU A 5 2.72 20.23 2.72
N GLN A 6 2.47 21.51 3.04
CA GLN A 6 1.49 22.32 2.31
C GLN A 6 1.92 22.53 0.85
N GLN A 7 3.21 22.77 0.60
CA GLN A 7 3.75 22.87 -0.76
C GLN A 7 3.55 21.55 -1.52
N ALA A 8 3.90 20.41 -0.92
CA ALA A 8 3.76 19.09 -1.54
C ALA A 8 2.31 18.79 -1.98
N ALA A 9 1.32 19.28 -1.21
CA ALA A 9 -0.09 19.14 -1.55
C ALA A 9 -0.50 19.92 -2.82
N GLY A 10 0.20 21.01 -3.16
CA GLY A 10 -0.06 21.82 -4.35
C GLY A 10 0.70 21.39 -5.61
N ILE A 11 1.67 20.48 -5.50
CA ILE A 11 2.49 20.03 -6.64
C ILE A 11 1.71 19.03 -7.49
N THR A 12 1.48 19.37 -8.76
CA THR A 12 0.86 18.48 -9.75
C THR A 12 1.84 17.43 -10.27
N ASP A 13 3.09 17.83 -10.53
CA ASP A 13 4.12 16.93 -11.05
C ASP A 13 4.44 15.81 -10.06
N HIS A 14 4.41 14.57 -10.55
CA HIS A 14 4.54 13.41 -9.68
C HIS A 14 5.96 13.27 -9.13
N GLU A 15 6.98 13.46 -9.97
CA GLU A 15 8.37 13.25 -9.59
C GLU A 15 8.82 14.31 -8.58
N GLU A 16 8.45 15.56 -8.83
CA GLU A 16 8.71 16.68 -7.91
C GLU A 16 8.05 16.43 -6.54
N ARG A 17 6.79 15.98 -6.53
CA ARG A 17 6.07 15.67 -5.28
C ARG A 17 6.74 14.54 -4.51
N VAL A 18 7.16 13.47 -5.19
CA VAL A 18 7.86 12.34 -4.57
C VAL A 18 9.21 12.75 -4.00
N ALA A 19 9.97 13.58 -4.72
CA ALA A 19 11.25 14.09 -4.26
C ALA A 19 11.10 14.91 -2.96
N LEU A 20 10.07 15.76 -2.88
CA LEU A 20 9.79 16.55 -1.70
C LEU A 20 9.37 15.69 -0.50
N TYR A 21 8.53 14.67 -0.71
CA TYR A 21 8.16 13.74 0.36
C TYR A 21 9.36 12.93 0.89
N ARG A 22 10.29 12.51 0.03
CA ARG A 22 11.53 11.86 0.47
C ARG A 22 12.42 12.78 1.29
N GLN A 23 12.43 14.08 0.98
CA GLN A 23 13.16 15.05 1.81
C GLN A 23 12.48 15.20 3.18
N LEU A 24 11.16 15.35 3.20
CA LEU A 24 10.37 15.42 4.44
C LEU A 24 10.56 14.18 5.32
N GLU A 25 10.59 12.98 4.72
CA GLU A 25 10.89 11.74 5.44
C GLU A 25 12.25 11.79 6.12
N ARG A 26 13.29 12.32 5.46
CA ARG A 26 14.60 12.51 6.07
C ARG A 26 14.57 13.52 7.21
N ASP A 27 13.94 14.68 7.01
CA ASP A 27 13.86 15.73 8.03
C ASP A 27 13.12 15.23 9.30
N LEU A 28 12.18 14.30 9.14
CA LEU A 28 11.44 13.68 10.22
C LEU A 28 12.15 12.49 10.86
N PHE A 29 12.76 11.60 10.06
CA PHE A 29 13.13 10.25 10.52
C PHE A 29 14.56 9.82 10.19
N ALA A 30 15.38 10.64 9.52
CA ALA A 30 16.80 10.35 9.38
C ALA A 30 17.57 10.69 10.68
N ASP A 31 18.84 10.31 10.74
CA ASP A 31 19.71 10.66 11.85
C ASP A 31 19.75 12.18 12.07
N GLY A 32 19.50 12.62 13.31
CA GLY A 32 19.34 14.04 13.66
C GLY A 32 17.99 14.67 13.26
N GLY A 33 17.03 13.90 12.75
CA GLY A 33 15.68 14.36 12.44
C GLY A 33 14.79 14.58 13.68
N LEU A 34 13.57 15.08 13.48
CA LEU A 34 12.66 15.45 14.57
C LEU A 34 12.13 14.24 15.38
N MET A 35 12.02 13.07 14.76
CA MET A 35 11.56 11.81 15.35
C MET A 35 10.25 11.91 16.16
N PRO A 36 9.16 12.49 15.61
CA PRO A 36 7.91 12.68 16.36
C PRO A 36 7.19 11.36 16.67
N ILE A 37 7.45 10.32 15.86
CA ILE A 37 6.94 8.97 16.04
C ILE A 37 8.07 7.98 15.74
N VAL A 38 8.01 6.80 16.36
CA VAL A 38 8.96 5.70 16.11
C VAL A 38 8.18 4.52 15.54
N PRO A 39 8.31 4.22 14.24
CA PRO A 39 7.65 3.05 13.63
C PRO A 39 8.20 1.76 14.24
N LEU A 40 7.33 0.88 14.73
CA LEU A 40 7.72 -0.42 15.28
C LEU A 40 7.59 -1.54 14.25
N PHE A 41 6.43 -1.62 13.60
CA PHE A 41 6.13 -2.59 12.55
C PHE A 41 4.94 -2.09 11.70
N SER A 42 4.83 -2.61 10.47
CA SER A 42 3.61 -2.49 9.67
C SER A 42 2.75 -3.73 9.88
N ARG A 43 1.43 -3.55 10.00
CA ARG A 43 0.51 -4.69 10.13
C ARG A 43 0.36 -5.37 8.76
N ALA A 44 0.43 -6.69 8.76
CA ALA A 44 0.04 -7.53 7.65
C ALA A 44 -0.94 -8.59 8.16
N ASP A 45 -1.93 -8.93 7.33
CA ASP A 45 -2.93 -9.94 7.66
C ASP A 45 -2.71 -11.20 6.80
N TYR A 46 -2.88 -12.36 7.42
CA TYR A 46 -2.84 -13.63 6.70
C TYR A 46 -4.17 -13.86 6.00
N LEU A 47 -4.11 -14.10 4.68
CA LEU A 47 -5.28 -14.39 3.86
C LEU A 47 -5.21 -15.82 3.32
N ALA A 48 -6.29 -16.57 3.50
CA ALA A 48 -6.46 -17.87 2.87
C ALA A 48 -7.05 -17.68 1.46
N ARG A 49 -6.37 -18.22 0.44
CA ARG A 49 -6.81 -18.14 -0.97
C ARG A 49 -7.16 -19.51 -1.51
N GLN A 50 -8.34 -19.61 -2.13
CA GLN A 50 -8.75 -20.79 -2.88
C GLN A 50 -8.08 -20.83 -4.26
N SER A 51 -7.74 -22.02 -4.76
CA SER A 51 -7.00 -22.19 -6.02
C SER A 51 -7.78 -21.71 -7.26
N TRP A 52 -9.11 -21.68 -7.19
CA TRP A 52 -9.99 -21.19 -8.25
C TRP A 52 -10.17 -19.67 -8.27
N LEU A 53 -9.55 -18.96 -7.32
CA LEU A 53 -9.66 -17.50 -7.20
C LEU A 53 -8.36 -16.83 -7.63
N GLN A 54 -8.46 -15.92 -8.61
CA GLN A 54 -7.36 -15.10 -9.09
C GLN A 54 -7.63 -13.64 -8.77
N TYR A 55 -6.67 -12.96 -8.15
CA TYR A 55 -6.69 -11.52 -7.92
C TYR A 55 -5.26 -11.02 -7.69
N PRO A 56 -4.96 -9.76 -8.06
CA PRO A 56 -3.75 -9.09 -7.61
C PRO A 56 -3.88 -8.70 -6.12
N PRO A 57 -2.94 -9.10 -5.24
CA PRO A 57 -2.99 -8.71 -3.84
C PRO A 57 -2.89 -7.19 -3.67
N ALA A 58 -3.72 -6.62 -2.79
CA ALA A 58 -3.64 -5.21 -2.44
C ALA A 58 -2.49 -4.97 -1.44
N TYR A 59 -1.46 -4.24 -1.86
CA TYR A 59 -0.35 -3.87 -0.97
C TYR A 59 -0.67 -2.67 -0.07
N PHE A 60 -1.63 -1.84 -0.49
CA PHE A 60 -2.07 -0.66 0.24
C PHE A 60 -3.50 -0.30 -0.18
N GLY A 61 -4.29 0.30 0.72
CA GLY A 61 -5.65 0.79 0.41
C GLY A 61 -6.79 -0.18 0.74
N GLY A 62 -6.49 -1.35 1.31
CA GLY A 62 -7.49 -2.37 1.66
C GLY A 62 -7.80 -3.33 0.51
N GLU A 63 -8.66 -4.32 0.76
CA GLU A 63 -8.97 -5.35 -0.24
C GLU A 63 -9.89 -4.81 -1.34
N HIS A 64 -9.55 -5.10 -2.60
CA HIS A 64 -10.29 -4.66 -3.77
C HIS A 64 -11.03 -5.85 -4.42
N TYR A 65 -12.26 -6.10 -3.97
CA TYR A 65 -13.07 -7.23 -4.45
C TYR A 65 -13.39 -7.20 -5.95
N ASP A 66 -13.36 -6.02 -6.58
CA ASP A 66 -13.62 -5.87 -8.02
C ASP A 66 -12.57 -6.56 -8.90
N PHE A 67 -11.38 -6.84 -8.38
CA PHE A 67 -10.32 -7.53 -9.11
C PHE A 67 -10.38 -9.07 -9.00
N TYR A 68 -11.40 -9.59 -8.32
CA TYR A 68 -11.54 -11.01 -8.10
C TYR A 68 -12.11 -11.69 -9.34
N VAL A 69 -11.34 -12.61 -9.91
CA VAL A 69 -11.74 -13.44 -11.04
C VAL A 69 -11.85 -14.88 -10.57
N ILE A 70 -13.00 -15.49 -10.84
CA ILE A 70 -13.30 -16.88 -10.48
C ILE A 70 -13.13 -17.76 -11.72
N ASP A 71 -12.24 -18.75 -11.65
CA ASP A 71 -12.23 -19.84 -12.61
C ASP A 71 -13.34 -20.84 -12.26
N GLN A 72 -14.43 -20.76 -13.01
CA GLN A 72 -15.61 -21.57 -12.76
C GLN A 72 -15.35 -23.07 -12.97
N THR A 73 -14.49 -23.44 -13.93
CA THR A 73 -14.17 -24.85 -14.23
C THR A 73 -13.44 -25.49 -13.06
N VAL A 74 -12.42 -24.82 -12.52
CA VAL A 74 -11.66 -25.31 -11.36
C VAL A 74 -12.54 -25.37 -10.11
N LYS A 75 -13.44 -24.40 -9.94
CA LYS A 75 -14.39 -24.36 -8.84
C LYS A 75 -15.35 -25.56 -8.87
N ASP A 76 -15.87 -25.91 -10.03
CA ASP A 76 -16.80 -27.04 -10.18
C ASP A 76 -16.11 -28.40 -9.96
N ILE A 77 -14.84 -28.54 -10.38
CA ILE A 77 -14.02 -29.70 -10.04
C ILE A 77 -13.78 -29.78 -8.53
N SER A 78 -13.49 -28.65 -7.88
CA SER A 78 -13.24 -28.63 -6.42
C SER A 78 -14.48 -28.99 -5.58
N ARG A 79 -15.68 -28.79 -6.13
CA ARG A 79 -16.96 -29.12 -5.48
C ARG A 79 -17.44 -30.56 -5.66
N SER A 80 -16.97 -31.24 -6.71
CA SER A 80 -17.39 -32.62 -7.03
C SER A 80 -16.54 -33.71 -6.38
N ARG A 81 -15.54 -33.32 -5.57
CA ARG A 81 -14.77 -34.18 -4.68
C ARG A 81 -15.32 -34.14 -3.27
#